data_AF-A0AB37XAH7-F1
#
_entry.id   AF-A0AB37XAH7-F1
#
_cell.length_a   1.000
_cell.length_b   1.000
_cell.length_c   1.000
_cell.angle_alpha   90.00
_cell.angle_beta   90.00
_cell.angle_gamma   90.00
#
_symmetry.space_group_name_H-M   'P 1'
#
loop_
_entity.id
_entity.type
_entity.pdbx_description
1 polymer ?
#
loop_
_entity_poly.entity_id
_entity_poly.type
_entity_poly.pdbx_seq_one_letter_code
_entity_poly.pdbx_strand_id
1 'polypeptide(L)'
;MPGTHTMPAPTPALAPEPALRPVALSGPGVELSAWARLFTDGEALVLRYRGFFGRRSEKRYPLSGPRGISRALLIVPRGEVAQVHPQAGELRLLDPAGRPVARLLPNRWLPSGRVGVPIEEALRLSGALALLDAAEIPVKRADAADLAMPREPGRREAALVLRPGPELPGWYAAVRVTAGCLWLLSMSVVLFSGGSLPGWVLVAAVTAFVAPAARLALRGVTALRNRSAARLGLSPSAEIRPHPGRPDPSATFTAPTRRFLTRAVLRVFHGELSVVDQYGADARRPLTGPAAPEALVRLTGPDGRPVGVRLRHASGLTEPIGAWTDWFAGPGGTDAWQRLRDALPLPCEDLEVNGQALADPALLRGPGAVAPTPRAVDARRAAYFPTSVAKGSSTALMIAGSYFSVQFATTVAQDAPGIARTAALLGLTGLLLQFAPWSWHHLRSRLYFERPISWQNQAP
;
A
#
# COMPACT_ATOMS: atom_id res chain seq x y z
N MET A 1 -0.63 -32.32 -37.22
CA MET A 1 -0.19 -31.12 -36.47
C MET A 1 -1.19 -30.90 -35.34
N PRO A 2 -0.86 -31.29 -34.09
CA PRO A 2 -1.78 -31.15 -32.97
C PRO A 2 -1.89 -29.67 -32.59
N GLY A 3 -3.13 -29.19 -32.47
CA GLY A 3 -3.45 -27.82 -32.13
C GLY A 3 -2.89 -27.43 -30.76
N THR A 4 -2.17 -26.33 -30.72
CA THR A 4 -1.82 -25.61 -29.50
C THR A 4 -3.12 -25.08 -28.88
N HIS A 5 -3.69 -25.87 -27.97
CA HIS A 5 -4.63 -25.35 -26.98
C HIS A 5 -3.88 -24.34 -26.11
N THR A 6 -3.95 -23.07 -26.50
CA THR A 6 -3.66 -21.97 -25.59
C THR A 6 -4.71 -22.02 -24.49
N MET A 7 -4.38 -22.67 -23.38
CA MET A 7 -5.19 -22.55 -22.17
C MET A 7 -5.37 -21.06 -21.86
N PRO A 8 -6.60 -20.60 -21.57
CA PRO A 8 -6.79 -19.25 -21.06
C PRO A 8 -5.91 -19.09 -19.81
N ALA A 9 -5.05 -18.06 -19.84
CA ALA A 9 -4.08 -17.82 -18.79
C ALA A 9 -4.79 -17.73 -17.43
N PRO A 10 -4.29 -18.40 -16.37
CA PRO A 10 -4.93 -18.37 -15.07
C PRO A 10 -5.02 -16.93 -14.58
N THR A 11 -6.26 -16.52 -14.31
CA THR A 11 -6.68 -15.31 -13.61
C THR A 11 -5.83 -15.12 -12.34
N PRO A 12 -5.64 -13.90 -11.80
CA PRO A 12 -4.92 -13.65 -10.55
C PRO A 12 -5.35 -14.52 -9.35
N ALA A 13 -6.52 -15.15 -9.45
CA ALA A 13 -7.20 -15.95 -8.43
C ALA A 13 -6.66 -17.38 -8.20
N LEU A 14 -5.59 -17.82 -8.86
CA LEU A 14 -5.09 -19.21 -8.72
C LEU A 14 -3.57 -19.25 -8.47
N ALA A 15 -3.08 -18.44 -7.53
CA ALA A 15 -1.81 -18.80 -6.89
C ALA A 15 -2.09 -19.99 -5.96
N PRO A 16 -1.30 -21.07 -6.01
CA PRO A 16 -1.47 -22.17 -5.07
C PRO A 16 -1.24 -21.64 -3.65
N GLU A 17 -2.09 -22.06 -2.72
CA GLU A 17 -1.84 -21.84 -1.30
C GLU A 17 -0.80 -22.86 -0.81
N PRO A 18 0.07 -22.50 0.14
CA PRO A 18 0.20 -21.19 0.80
C PRO A 18 0.80 -20.09 -0.10
N ALA A 19 0.21 -18.89 -0.08
CA ALA A 19 0.70 -17.71 -0.81
C ALA A 19 0.72 -16.45 0.05
N LEU A 20 1.84 -15.72 0.02
CA LEU A 20 1.94 -14.41 0.68
C LEU A 20 1.27 -13.33 -0.15
N ARG A 21 0.67 -12.40 0.57
CA ARG A 21 -0.01 -11.22 0.04
C ARG A 21 0.67 -9.97 0.60
N PRO A 22 0.78 -8.90 -0.18
CA PRO A 22 1.41 -7.69 0.33
C PRO A 22 0.58 -7.07 1.45
N VAL A 23 1.24 -6.18 2.21
CA VAL A 23 0.56 -5.19 3.05
C VAL A 23 -0.45 -4.37 2.25
N ALA A 24 -1.39 -3.69 2.93
CA ALA A 24 -2.29 -2.74 2.29
C ALA A 24 -1.52 -1.68 1.48
N LEU A 25 -1.83 -1.56 0.18
CA LEU A 25 -1.21 -0.59 -0.72
C LEU A 25 -2.27 0.32 -1.36
N SER A 26 -1.95 1.61 -1.52
CA SER A 26 -2.84 2.62 -2.08
C SER A 26 -2.29 3.25 -3.36
N GLY A 27 -3.13 3.97 -4.09
CA GLY A 27 -2.74 4.69 -5.31
C GLY A 27 -2.05 3.79 -6.36
N PRO A 28 -0.80 4.07 -6.75
CA PRO A 28 0.00 3.21 -7.64
C PRO A 28 0.29 1.80 -7.12
N GLY A 29 0.03 1.49 -5.85
CA GLY A 29 0.23 0.16 -5.29
C GLY A 29 -0.99 -0.75 -5.33
N VAL A 30 -2.20 -0.24 -5.62
CA VAL A 30 -3.46 -1.03 -5.54
C VAL A 30 -3.44 -2.27 -6.44
N GLU A 31 -2.89 -2.17 -7.65
CA GLU A 31 -2.75 -3.35 -8.52
C GLU A 31 -1.80 -4.39 -7.94
N LEU A 32 -0.76 -3.97 -7.21
CA LEU A 32 0.15 -4.90 -6.54
C LEU A 32 -0.60 -5.66 -5.43
N SER A 33 -1.51 -5.02 -4.69
CA SER A 33 -2.37 -5.73 -3.73
C SER A 33 -3.14 -6.88 -4.38
N ALA A 34 -3.70 -6.63 -5.56
CA ALA A 34 -4.51 -7.62 -6.28
C ALA A 34 -3.67 -8.72 -6.96
N TRP A 35 -2.44 -8.44 -7.42
CA TRP A 35 -1.69 -9.35 -8.29
C TRP A 35 -0.39 -9.88 -7.70
N ALA A 36 0.21 -9.19 -6.72
CA ALA A 36 1.48 -9.60 -6.16
C ALA A 36 1.29 -10.79 -5.23
N ARG A 37 1.91 -11.93 -5.55
CA ARG A 37 1.89 -13.14 -4.73
C ARG A 37 3.31 -13.71 -4.65
N LEU A 38 3.67 -14.22 -3.47
CA LEU A 38 4.84 -15.07 -3.28
C LEU A 38 4.34 -16.46 -2.90
N PHE A 39 4.61 -17.46 -3.72
CA PHE A 39 4.14 -18.83 -3.53
C PHE A 39 5.19 -19.82 -4.02
N THR A 40 4.98 -21.11 -3.79
CA THR A 40 5.83 -22.19 -4.33
C THR A 40 5.10 -22.91 -5.45
N ASP A 41 5.82 -23.29 -6.51
CA ASP A 41 5.31 -24.21 -7.54
C ASP A 41 5.94 -25.61 -7.46
N GLY A 42 6.59 -25.92 -6.33
CA GLY A 42 7.28 -27.19 -6.06
C GLY A 42 8.75 -27.19 -6.47
N GLU A 43 9.14 -26.43 -7.49
CA GLU A 43 10.54 -26.34 -7.93
C GLU A 43 11.21 -25.03 -7.51
N ALA A 44 10.41 -23.96 -7.41
CA ALA A 44 10.90 -22.63 -7.11
C ALA A 44 9.95 -21.89 -6.17
N LEU A 45 10.53 -21.01 -5.36
CA LEU A 45 9.80 -19.90 -4.76
C LEU A 45 9.59 -18.83 -5.85
N VAL A 46 8.33 -18.55 -6.17
CA VAL A 46 7.92 -17.68 -7.28
C VAL A 46 7.32 -16.39 -6.74
N LEU A 47 8.02 -15.28 -6.99
CA LEU A 47 7.49 -13.94 -6.80
C LEU A 47 6.82 -13.49 -8.11
N ARG A 48 5.49 -13.48 -8.13
CA ARG A 48 4.68 -13.03 -9.25
C ARG A 48 4.10 -11.66 -8.93
N TYR A 49 4.21 -10.72 -9.85
CA TYR A 49 3.53 -9.43 -9.76
C TYR A 49 3.26 -8.88 -11.16
N ARG A 50 2.43 -7.83 -11.23
CA ARG A 50 2.17 -7.09 -12.47
C ARG A 50 2.91 -5.77 -12.42
N GLY A 51 3.85 -5.58 -13.35
CA GLY A 51 4.64 -4.36 -13.47
C GLY A 51 3.80 -3.16 -13.90
N PHE A 52 4.38 -1.96 -13.80
CA PHE A 52 3.63 -0.70 -13.98
C PHE A 52 2.88 -0.56 -15.32
N PHE A 53 3.43 -1.11 -16.41
CA PHE A 53 2.81 -1.12 -17.75
C PHE A 53 1.95 -2.36 -18.02
N GLY A 54 1.48 -3.05 -16.98
CA GLY A 54 0.62 -4.23 -17.11
C GLY A 54 1.34 -5.52 -17.53
N ARG A 55 2.67 -5.50 -17.71
CA ARG A 55 3.47 -6.70 -17.99
C ARG A 55 3.56 -7.57 -16.76
N ARG A 56 3.20 -8.85 -16.87
CA ARG A 56 3.45 -9.84 -15.83
C ARG A 56 4.96 -10.01 -15.66
N SER A 57 5.42 -9.96 -14.42
CA SER A 57 6.80 -10.25 -14.05
C SER A 57 6.79 -11.40 -13.07
N GLU A 58 7.66 -12.37 -13.31
CA GLU A 58 7.91 -13.46 -12.40
C GLU A 58 9.40 -13.50 -12.10
N LYS A 59 9.73 -13.62 -10.83
CA LYS A 59 11.09 -13.88 -10.38
C LYS A 59 11.06 -15.21 -9.64
N ARG A 60 11.79 -16.17 -10.18
CA ARG A 60 11.88 -17.53 -9.66
C ARG A 60 13.17 -17.69 -8.87
N TYR A 61 13.07 -18.30 -7.71
CA TYR A 61 14.20 -18.65 -6.85
C TYR A 61 14.19 -20.17 -6.70
N PRO A 62 15.17 -20.89 -7.27
CA PRO A 62 15.16 -22.34 -7.25
C PRO A 62 15.20 -22.86 -5.82
N LEU A 63 14.54 -24.00 -5.56
CA LEU A 63 14.61 -24.69 -4.26
C LEU A 63 15.75 -25.72 -4.24
N SER A 64 16.17 -26.23 -5.40
CA SER A 64 17.22 -27.25 -5.51
C SER A 64 18.46 -26.77 -6.27
N GLY A 65 19.54 -27.55 -6.15
CA GLY A 65 20.82 -27.29 -6.83
C GLY A 65 21.74 -26.31 -6.09
N PRO A 66 22.91 -25.98 -6.68
CA PRO A 66 23.96 -25.22 -5.99
C PRO A 66 23.61 -23.77 -5.71
N ARG A 67 22.57 -23.23 -6.35
CA ARG A 67 22.02 -21.89 -6.12
C ARG A 67 20.60 -21.93 -5.55
N GLY A 68 20.11 -23.12 -5.20
CA GLY A 68 18.78 -23.34 -4.64
C GLY A 68 18.69 -22.81 -3.22
N ILE A 69 17.49 -22.53 -2.73
CA ILE A 69 17.25 -22.17 -1.34
C ILE A 69 17.28 -23.45 -0.50
N SER A 70 18.27 -23.58 0.39
CA SER A 70 18.45 -24.78 1.22
C SER A 70 17.93 -24.61 2.65
N ARG A 71 17.92 -23.38 3.17
CA ARG A 71 17.49 -23.06 4.54
C ARG A 71 17.09 -21.61 4.70
N ALA A 72 16.32 -21.32 5.73
CA ALA A 72 15.95 -19.97 6.12
C ALA A 72 16.44 -19.64 7.54
N LEU A 73 17.02 -18.45 7.70
CA LEU A 73 17.41 -17.90 9.00
C LEU A 73 16.41 -16.82 9.44
N LEU A 74 15.79 -17.06 10.59
CA LEU A 74 14.96 -16.07 11.27
C LEU A 74 15.84 -15.15 12.14
N ILE A 75 15.93 -13.89 11.72
CA ILE A 75 16.65 -12.83 12.43
C ILE A 75 15.63 -12.00 13.22
N VAL A 76 15.65 -12.15 14.54
CA VAL A 76 14.76 -11.44 15.47
C VAL A 76 15.43 -10.15 15.95
N PRO A 77 14.70 -9.02 16.06
CA PRO A 77 15.26 -7.81 16.66
C PRO A 77 15.67 -8.05 18.12
N ARG A 78 16.67 -7.31 18.62
CA ARG A 78 17.16 -7.41 20.01
C ARG A 78 17.15 -6.03 20.69
N GLY A 79 17.14 -6.04 22.02
CA GLY A 79 17.22 -4.83 22.84
C GLY A 79 16.05 -3.86 22.62
N GLU A 80 16.36 -2.57 22.62
CA GLU A 80 15.39 -1.48 22.42
C GLU A 80 14.61 -1.61 21.10
N VAL A 81 15.26 -2.10 20.03
CA VAL A 81 14.58 -2.33 18.74
C VAL A 81 13.48 -3.39 18.86
N ALA A 82 13.67 -4.43 19.68
CA ALA A 82 12.63 -5.43 19.92
C ALA A 82 11.43 -4.86 20.69
N GLN A 83 11.66 -3.87 21.56
CA GLN A 83 10.61 -3.20 22.33
C GLN A 83 9.84 -2.20 21.46
N VAL A 84 10.55 -1.39 20.67
CA VAL A 84 9.95 -0.30 19.88
C VAL A 84 9.40 -0.81 18.54
N HIS A 85 10.07 -1.80 17.94
CA HIS A 85 9.72 -2.38 16.64
C HIS A 85 9.88 -3.91 16.64
N PRO A 86 9.05 -4.65 17.39
CA PRO A 86 9.14 -6.12 17.49
C PRO A 86 9.03 -6.84 16.14
N GLN A 87 8.41 -6.21 15.14
CA GLN A 87 8.31 -6.70 13.76
C GLN A 87 9.53 -6.39 12.86
N ALA A 88 10.55 -5.67 13.34
CA ALA A 88 11.67 -5.18 12.51
C ALA A 88 12.72 -6.24 12.12
N GLY A 89 12.47 -7.51 12.41
CA GLY A 89 13.34 -8.60 11.99
C GLY A 89 13.18 -8.95 10.51
N GLU A 90 13.82 -10.06 10.11
CA GLU A 90 13.72 -10.59 8.76
C GLU A 90 13.87 -12.11 8.73
N LEU A 91 13.39 -12.70 7.63
CA LEU A 91 13.68 -14.06 7.27
C LEU A 91 14.63 -14.06 6.06
N ARG A 92 15.82 -14.63 6.24
CA ARG A 92 16.88 -14.64 5.24
C ARG A 92 17.00 -16.04 4.64
N LEU A 93 16.78 -16.14 3.33
CA LEU A 93 16.88 -17.39 2.58
C LEU A 93 18.32 -17.59 2.11
N LEU A 94 18.89 -18.75 2.37
CA LEU A 94 20.29 -19.08 2.10
C LEU A 94 20.40 -20.25 1.10
N ASP A 95 21.49 -20.27 0.34
CA ASP A 95 21.87 -21.40 -0.51
C ASP A 95 22.63 -22.48 0.28
N PRO A 96 22.95 -23.66 -0.32
CA PRO A 96 23.75 -24.70 0.36
C PRO A 96 25.12 -24.22 0.84
N ALA A 97 25.70 -23.20 0.19
CA ALA A 97 26.97 -22.58 0.59
C ALA A 97 26.80 -21.52 1.70
N GLY A 98 25.58 -21.30 2.19
CA GLY A 98 25.27 -20.32 3.23
C GLY A 98 25.19 -18.87 2.74
N ARG A 99 25.19 -18.63 1.42
CA ARG A 99 25.11 -17.29 0.84
C ARG A 99 23.65 -16.82 0.76
N PRO A 100 23.37 -15.52 0.99
CA PRO A 100 22.02 -15.02 0.98
C PRO A 100 21.44 -14.93 -0.44
N VAL A 101 20.30 -15.59 -0.65
CA VAL A 101 19.57 -15.64 -1.93
C VAL A 101 18.43 -14.62 -1.95
N ALA A 102 17.73 -14.48 -0.83
CA ALA A 102 16.59 -13.58 -0.69
C ALA A 102 16.34 -13.18 0.77
N ARG A 103 15.64 -12.05 0.95
CA ARG A 103 15.22 -11.53 2.25
C ARG A 103 13.74 -11.26 2.25
N LEU A 104 13.00 -11.87 3.16
CA LEU A 104 11.59 -11.64 3.37
C LEU A 104 11.42 -10.76 4.61
N LEU A 105 10.72 -9.63 4.42
CA LEU A 105 10.40 -8.68 5.49
C LEU A 105 8.91 -8.79 5.81
N PRO A 106 8.51 -9.21 7.03
CA PRO A 106 7.11 -9.41 7.38
C PRO A 106 6.25 -8.17 7.14
N ASN A 107 6.79 -6.98 7.41
CA ASN A 107 6.10 -5.70 7.21
C ASN A 107 5.74 -5.37 5.74
N ARG A 108 6.25 -6.14 4.77
CA ARG A 108 5.89 -6.01 3.35
C ARG A 108 4.81 -7.01 2.92
N TRP A 109 4.61 -8.07 3.71
CA TRP A 109 3.83 -9.25 3.35
C TRP A 109 2.75 -9.59 4.38
N LEU A 110 2.45 -8.67 5.31
CA LEU A 110 1.39 -8.83 6.30
C LEU A 110 0.17 -8.00 5.89
N PRO A 111 -0.91 -8.62 5.37
CA PRO A 111 -2.05 -7.87 4.81
C PRO A 111 -2.75 -6.95 5.81
N SER A 112 -2.83 -7.35 7.08
CA SER A 112 -3.41 -6.52 8.14
C SER A 112 -2.58 -5.28 8.46
N GLY A 113 -1.33 -5.19 7.99
CA GLY A 113 -0.42 -4.08 8.31
C GLY A 113 -0.15 -3.95 9.81
N ARG A 114 -0.38 -5.03 10.58
CA ARG A 114 -0.26 -5.00 12.03
C ARG A 114 1.17 -4.68 12.45
N VAL A 115 1.29 -3.71 13.33
CA VAL A 115 2.54 -3.23 13.90
C VAL A 115 2.58 -3.66 15.37
N GLY A 116 3.76 -3.88 15.95
CA GLY A 116 3.87 -4.25 17.36
C GLY A 116 3.68 -5.74 17.65
N VAL A 117 3.57 -6.59 16.63
CA VAL A 117 3.58 -8.05 16.81
C VAL A 117 5.00 -8.62 16.73
N PRO A 118 5.34 -9.64 17.54
CA PRO A 118 6.58 -10.39 17.37
C PRO A 118 6.74 -10.89 15.94
N ILE A 119 7.97 -10.90 15.42
CA ILE A 119 8.24 -11.30 14.05
C ILE A 119 7.76 -12.71 13.73
N GLU A 120 7.92 -13.66 14.65
CA GLU A 120 7.48 -15.04 14.47
C GLU A 120 5.98 -15.11 14.18
N GLU A 121 5.22 -14.29 14.89
CA GLU A 121 3.78 -14.19 14.71
C GLU A 121 3.41 -13.47 13.41
N ALA A 122 4.14 -12.40 13.06
CA ALA A 122 3.99 -11.74 11.76
C ALA A 122 4.27 -12.69 10.58
N LEU A 123 5.24 -13.59 10.72
CA LEU A 123 5.55 -14.63 9.73
C LEU A 123 4.46 -15.70 9.67
N ARG A 124 3.82 -16.03 10.79
CA ARG A 124 2.66 -16.95 10.81
C ARG A 124 1.44 -16.31 10.12
N LEU A 125 1.06 -15.10 10.53
CA LEU A 125 -0.10 -14.38 9.97
C LEU A 125 0.05 -14.02 8.48
N SER A 126 1.28 -13.78 8.02
CA SER A 126 1.54 -13.57 6.59
C SER A 126 1.47 -14.86 5.77
N GLY A 127 1.51 -16.03 6.40
CA GLY A 127 1.66 -17.34 5.75
C GLY A 127 3.09 -17.70 5.38
N ALA A 128 4.08 -16.92 5.78
CA ALA A 128 5.49 -17.13 5.42
C ALA A 128 6.03 -18.45 5.96
N LEU A 129 5.69 -18.82 7.21
CA LEU A 129 6.14 -20.09 7.78
C LEU A 129 5.53 -21.28 7.03
N ALA A 130 4.24 -21.25 6.75
CA ALA A 130 3.56 -22.29 5.99
C ALA A 130 4.09 -22.40 4.56
N LEU A 131 4.44 -21.28 3.92
CA LEU A 131 5.06 -21.28 2.60
C LEU A 131 6.44 -21.93 2.58
N LEU A 132 7.25 -21.71 3.60
CA LEU A 132 8.57 -22.35 3.70
C LEU A 132 8.44 -23.84 4.00
N ASP A 133 7.50 -24.21 4.86
CA ASP A 133 7.17 -25.60 5.18
C ASP A 133 6.71 -26.36 3.93
N ALA A 134 5.78 -25.78 3.15
CA ALA A 134 5.33 -26.32 1.86
C ALA A 134 6.44 -26.36 0.79
N ALA A 135 7.51 -25.59 0.96
CA ALA A 135 8.69 -25.60 0.10
C ALA A 135 9.83 -26.47 0.66
N GLU A 136 9.59 -27.19 1.76
CA GLU A 136 10.58 -28.01 2.48
C GLU A 136 11.84 -27.24 2.91
N ILE A 137 11.71 -25.92 3.15
CA ILE A 137 12.82 -25.07 3.59
C ILE A 137 12.87 -25.04 5.12
N PRO A 138 13.89 -25.64 5.77
CA PRO A 138 14.00 -25.60 7.22
C PRO A 138 14.27 -24.18 7.72
N VAL A 139 13.56 -23.79 8.78
CA VAL A 139 13.69 -22.46 9.43
C VAL A 139 14.48 -22.60 10.73
N LYS A 140 15.64 -21.95 10.83
CA LYS A 140 16.45 -21.87 12.04
C LYS A 140 16.44 -20.44 12.60
N ARG A 141 16.32 -20.28 13.92
CA ARG A 141 16.53 -18.99 14.59
C ARG A 141 18.02 -18.63 14.59
N ALA A 142 18.36 -17.42 14.16
CA ALA A 142 19.75 -16.98 14.04
C ALA A 142 20.43 -16.89 15.42
N ASP A 143 21.61 -17.49 15.53
CA ASP A 143 22.47 -17.41 16.71
C ASP A 143 23.51 -16.27 16.59
N ALA A 144 24.41 -16.14 17.57
CA ALA A 144 25.42 -15.08 17.56
C ALA A 144 26.44 -15.24 16.41
N ALA A 145 26.76 -16.47 16.01
CA ALA A 145 27.70 -16.74 14.93
C ALA A 145 27.07 -16.40 13.56
N ASP A 146 25.80 -16.75 13.38
CA ASP A 146 25.01 -16.40 12.19
C ASP A 146 24.96 -14.88 11.96
N LEU A 147 24.85 -14.10 13.05
CA LEU A 147 24.81 -12.64 13.01
C LEU A 147 26.18 -11.99 12.82
N ALA A 148 27.27 -12.69 13.14
CA ALA A 148 28.64 -12.23 12.96
C ALA A 148 29.12 -12.36 11.50
N MET A 149 28.41 -13.11 10.65
CA MET A 149 28.77 -13.25 9.24
C MET A 149 28.71 -11.90 8.49
N PRO A 150 29.69 -11.60 7.62
CA PRO A 150 29.70 -10.37 6.84
C PRO A 150 28.40 -10.19 6.07
N ARG A 151 27.78 -9.01 6.21
CA ARG A 151 26.63 -8.63 5.40
C ARG A 151 27.07 -8.28 4.00
N GLU A 152 26.23 -8.58 3.02
CA GLU A 152 26.39 -8.06 1.66
C GLU A 152 26.41 -6.52 1.70
N PRO A 153 27.23 -5.86 0.86
CA PRO A 153 27.27 -4.40 0.78
C PRO A 153 25.89 -3.86 0.36
N GLY A 154 25.50 -2.73 0.95
CA GLY A 154 24.09 -2.30 1.05
C GLY A 154 23.24 -2.35 -0.23
N ARG A 155 23.80 -2.06 -1.41
CA ARG A 155 23.03 -2.15 -2.68
C ARG A 155 22.67 -3.60 -3.04
N ARG A 156 23.58 -4.56 -2.81
CA ARG A 156 23.31 -5.99 -3.00
C ARG A 156 22.30 -6.46 -1.96
N GLU A 157 22.50 -6.07 -0.70
CA GLU A 157 21.58 -6.45 0.38
C GLU A 157 20.15 -5.96 0.14
N ALA A 158 19.99 -4.76 -0.42
CA ALA A 158 18.69 -4.20 -0.79
C ALA A 158 18.04 -4.92 -1.99
N ALA A 159 18.84 -5.45 -2.92
CA ALA A 159 18.36 -6.19 -4.08
C ALA A 159 17.87 -7.61 -3.76
N LEU A 160 18.29 -8.16 -2.62
CA LEU A 160 17.83 -9.45 -2.11
C LEU A 160 16.42 -9.40 -1.52
N VAL A 161 15.90 -8.21 -1.19
CA VAL A 161 14.59 -8.07 -0.56
C VAL A 161 13.49 -8.49 -1.53
N LEU A 162 12.71 -9.49 -1.12
CA LEU A 162 11.47 -9.92 -1.76
C LEU A 162 10.42 -8.83 -1.56
N ARG A 163 10.22 -8.01 -2.59
CA ARG A 163 9.22 -6.95 -2.60
C ARG A 163 8.06 -7.36 -3.50
N PRO A 164 6.82 -6.97 -3.18
CA PRO A 164 5.65 -7.23 -4.03
C PRO A 164 5.66 -6.48 -5.37
N GLY A 165 6.80 -5.91 -5.77
CA GLY A 165 6.98 -5.07 -6.95
C GLY A 165 7.24 -3.60 -6.59
N PRO A 166 7.67 -2.79 -7.57
CA PRO A 166 7.83 -1.36 -7.39
C PRO A 166 6.46 -0.65 -7.48
N GLU A 167 6.06 0.07 -6.43
CA GLU A 167 4.84 0.90 -6.46
C GLU A 167 4.92 2.01 -7.51
N LEU A 168 6.12 2.60 -7.67
CA LEU A 168 6.41 3.63 -8.67
C LEU A 168 7.34 3.07 -9.75
N PRO A 169 7.12 3.39 -11.02
CA PRO A 169 7.96 2.88 -12.10
C PRO A 169 9.35 3.51 -12.06
N GLY A 170 10.37 2.74 -12.47
CA GLY A 170 11.77 3.18 -12.49
C GLY A 170 12.01 4.42 -13.36
N TRP A 171 11.31 4.58 -14.48
CA TRP A 171 11.42 5.76 -15.34
C TRP A 171 11.06 7.05 -14.60
N TYR A 172 10.07 7.01 -13.71
CA TYR A 172 9.65 8.19 -12.96
C TYR A 172 10.74 8.63 -12.00
N ALA A 173 11.38 7.68 -11.32
CA ALA A 173 12.54 7.97 -10.47
C ALA A 173 13.72 8.51 -11.29
N ALA A 174 14.03 7.89 -12.43
CA ALA A 174 15.11 8.32 -13.32
C ALA A 174 14.89 9.75 -13.84
N VAL A 175 13.73 10.04 -14.44
CA VAL A 175 13.36 11.36 -14.93
C VAL A 175 13.47 12.41 -13.82
N ARG A 176 13.03 12.08 -12.60
CA ARG A 176 13.08 12.99 -11.46
C ARG A 176 14.49 13.30 -10.99
N VAL A 177 15.35 12.29 -10.88
CA VAL A 177 16.75 12.48 -10.49
C VAL A 177 17.49 13.27 -11.56
N THR A 178 17.37 12.87 -12.84
CA THR A 178 18.03 13.55 -13.96
C THR A 178 17.56 15.00 -14.08
N ALA A 179 16.25 15.27 -14.03
CA ALA A 179 15.72 16.63 -14.09
C ALA A 179 16.19 17.47 -12.89
N GLY A 180 16.24 16.91 -11.68
CA GLY A 180 16.75 17.62 -10.50
C GLY A 180 18.23 17.99 -10.60
N CYS A 181 19.08 17.05 -11.04
CA CYS A 181 20.51 17.30 -11.23
C CYS A 181 20.77 18.35 -12.33
N LEU A 182 20.09 18.24 -13.48
CA LEU A 182 20.23 19.19 -14.57
C LEU A 182 19.69 20.57 -14.19
N TRP A 183 18.57 20.63 -13.44
CA TRP A 183 18.04 21.88 -12.93
C TRP A 183 19.05 22.57 -12.01
N LEU A 184 19.63 21.84 -11.04
CA LEU A 184 20.66 22.40 -10.15
C LEU A 184 21.87 22.92 -10.94
N LEU A 185 22.38 22.14 -11.88
CA LEU A 185 23.51 22.55 -12.73
C LEU A 185 23.19 23.81 -13.52
N SER A 186 22.05 23.83 -14.22
CA SER A 186 21.64 24.98 -15.03
C SER A 186 21.41 26.24 -14.19
N MET A 187 20.81 26.11 -13.00
CA MET A 187 20.62 27.22 -12.08
C MET A 187 21.95 27.78 -11.57
N SER A 188 22.92 26.93 -11.23
CA SER A 188 24.26 27.39 -10.87
C SER A 188 24.89 28.20 -12.00
N VAL A 189 24.82 27.73 -13.24
CA VAL A 189 25.36 28.47 -14.39
C VAL A 189 24.64 29.81 -14.58
N VAL A 190 23.31 29.84 -14.52
CA VAL A 190 22.53 31.08 -14.67
C VAL A 190 22.88 32.09 -13.58
N LEU A 191 23.00 31.64 -12.32
CA LEU A 191 23.34 32.49 -11.18
C LEU A 191 24.75 33.09 -11.30
N PHE A 192 25.76 32.28 -11.65
CA PHE A 192 27.15 32.76 -11.76
C PHE A 192 27.44 33.54 -13.04
N SER A 193 26.70 33.28 -14.13
CA SER A 193 26.84 34.01 -15.39
C SER A 193 26.03 35.31 -15.45
N GLY A 194 25.21 35.60 -14.43
CA GLY A 194 24.34 36.77 -14.42
C GLY A 194 23.30 36.77 -15.56
N GLY A 195 22.94 35.60 -16.09
CA GLY A 195 22.02 35.48 -17.22
C GLY A 195 22.61 35.73 -18.61
N SER A 196 23.92 36.00 -18.72
CA SER A 196 24.62 36.24 -20.01
C SER A 196 24.59 35.05 -20.98
N LEU A 197 24.18 33.86 -20.50
CA LEU A 197 24.02 32.65 -21.31
C LEU A 197 22.54 32.21 -21.34
N PRO A 198 21.71 32.82 -22.21
CA PRO A 198 20.27 32.61 -22.21
C PRO A 198 19.84 31.16 -22.48
N GLY A 199 20.66 30.37 -23.19
CA GLY A 199 20.40 28.93 -23.38
C GLY A 199 20.26 28.14 -22.06
N TRP A 200 21.01 28.53 -21.02
CA TRP A 200 20.91 27.87 -19.70
C TRP A 200 19.63 28.22 -18.95
N VAL A 201 19.05 29.41 -19.17
CA VAL A 201 17.72 29.77 -18.65
C VAL A 201 16.66 28.84 -19.24
N LEU A 202 16.75 28.53 -20.54
CA LEU A 202 15.84 27.58 -21.19
C LEU A 202 16.00 26.17 -20.63
N VAL A 203 17.23 25.67 -20.48
CA VAL A 203 17.50 24.34 -19.90
C VAL A 203 16.93 24.24 -18.48
N ALA A 204 17.11 25.29 -17.67
CA ALA A 204 16.57 25.34 -16.33
C ALA A 204 15.03 25.33 -16.32
N ALA A 205 14.39 26.05 -17.24
CA ALA A 205 12.93 26.05 -17.37
C ALA A 205 12.37 24.69 -17.81
N VAL A 206 13.00 24.06 -18.81
CA VAL A 206 12.60 22.72 -19.29
C VAL A 206 12.74 21.70 -18.18
N THR A 207 13.87 21.66 -17.49
CA THR A 207 14.13 20.69 -16.41
C THR A 207 13.22 20.90 -15.21
N ALA A 208 12.89 22.16 -14.86
CA ALA A 208 11.89 22.48 -13.84
C ALA A 208 10.48 21.97 -14.21
N PHE A 209 10.10 22.06 -15.48
CA PHE A 209 8.80 21.62 -16.01
C PHE A 209 8.66 20.09 -16.16
N VAL A 210 9.75 19.38 -16.47
CA VAL A 210 9.72 17.92 -16.68
C VAL A 210 9.22 17.17 -15.45
N ALA A 211 9.59 17.60 -14.24
CA ALA A 211 9.16 16.95 -13.00
C ALA A 211 7.63 16.99 -12.77
N PRO A 212 6.93 18.13 -12.87
CA PRO A 212 5.47 18.18 -12.72
C PRO A 212 4.76 17.46 -13.87
N ALA A 213 5.26 17.55 -15.10
CA ALA A 213 4.73 16.80 -16.23
C ALA A 213 4.81 15.28 -16.01
N ALA A 214 5.96 14.78 -15.56
CA ALA A 214 6.16 13.37 -15.23
C ALA A 214 5.22 12.90 -14.11
N ARG A 215 4.96 13.74 -13.10
CA ARG A 215 4.02 13.43 -12.02
C ARG A 215 2.57 13.37 -12.52
N LEU A 216 2.17 14.27 -13.43
CA LEU A 216 0.85 14.23 -14.04
C LEU A 216 0.67 12.95 -14.89
N ALA A 217 1.66 12.63 -15.73
CA ALA A 217 1.66 11.42 -16.53
C ALA A 217 1.54 10.16 -15.65
N LEU A 218 2.32 10.09 -14.57
CA LEU A 218 2.26 9.01 -13.58
C LEU A 218 0.86 8.87 -12.97
N ARG A 219 0.22 10.00 -12.58
CA ARG A 219 -1.15 9.99 -12.04
C ARG A 219 -2.18 9.51 -13.07
N GLY A 220 -2.08 10.00 -14.31
CA GLY A 220 -2.96 9.60 -15.42
C GLY A 220 -2.87 8.10 -15.70
N VAL A 221 -1.64 7.58 -15.85
CA VAL A 221 -1.40 6.15 -16.08
C VAL A 221 -1.87 5.33 -14.88
N THR A 222 -1.59 5.76 -13.65
CA THR A 222 -2.07 5.07 -12.43
C THR A 222 -3.60 4.99 -12.40
N ALA A 223 -4.30 6.09 -12.71
CA ALA A 223 -5.75 6.13 -12.72
C ALA A 223 -6.34 5.17 -13.78
N LEU A 224 -5.78 5.17 -14.99
CA LEU A 224 -6.17 4.24 -16.06
C LEU A 224 -5.92 2.78 -15.64
N ARG A 225 -4.75 2.51 -15.06
CA ARG A 225 -4.34 1.17 -14.63
C ARG A 225 -5.23 0.62 -13.53
N ASN A 226 -5.53 1.41 -12.50
CA ASN A 226 -6.41 0.99 -11.42
C ASN A 226 -7.85 0.72 -11.93
N ARG A 227 -8.33 1.51 -12.90
CA ARG A 227 -9.61 1.23 -13.58
C ARG A 227 -9.57 -0.07 -14.40
N SER A 228 -8.47 -0.34 -15.09
CA SER A 228 -8.31 -1.58 -15.85
C SER A 228 -8.13 -2.80 -14.95
N ALA A 229 -7.37 -2.69 -13.85
CA ALA A 229 -7.21 -3.76 -12.87
C ALA A 229 -8.56 -4.14 -12.22
N ALA A 230 -9.40 -3.15 -11.92
CA ALA A 230 -10.76 -3.40 -11.43
C ALA A 230 -11.65 -4.15 -12.43
N ARG A 231 -11.41 -4.01 -13.74
CA ARG A 231 -12.14 -4.71 -14.81
C ARG A 231 -11.60 -6.10 -15.13
N LEU A 232 -10.32 -6.35 -14.85
CA LEU A 232 -9.64 -7.61 -15.13
C LEU A 232 -9.70 -8.60 -13.95
N GLY A 233 -10.10 -8.14 -12.76
CA GLY A 233 -10.33 -9.01 -11.61
C GLY A 233 -11.61 -9.82 -11.77
N LEU A 234 -11.68 -10.97 -11.09
CA LEU A 234 -12.97 -11.65 -10.86
C LEU A 234 -13.94 -10.67 -10.20
N SER A 235 -15.22 -10.73 -10.56
CA SER A 235 -16.23 -9.98 -9.82
C SER A 235 -16.32 -10.51 -8.39
N PRO A 236 -16.41 -9.63 -7.37
CA PRO A 236 -16.59 -10.09 -6.00
C PRO A 236 -17.96 -10.76 -5.85
N SER A 237 -18.02 -11.83 -5.07
CA SER A 237 -19.25 -12.52 -4.70
C SER A 237 -20.16 -11.63 -3.84
N ALA A 238 -19.56 -10.75 -3.04
CA ALA A 238 -20.27 -9.72 -2.29
C ALA A 238 -19.44 -8.43 -2.18
N GLU A 239 -20.12 -7.29 -2.29
CA GLU A 239 -19.58 -5.96 -1.99
C GLU A 239 -20.39 -5.33 -0.84
N ILE A 240 -19.71 -5.05 0.27
CA ILE A 240 -20.31 -4.49 1.49
C ILE A 240 -19.78 -3.07 1.64
N ARG A 241 -20.70 -2.12 1.73
CA ARG A 241 -20.41 -0.71 2.01
C ARG A 241 -20.77 -0.37 3.44
N PRO A 242 -20.18 0.68 4.02
CA PRO A 242 -20.51 1.05 5.40
C PRO A 242 -21.94 1.58 5.52
N HIS A 243 -22.70 1.04 6.48
CA HIS A 243 -24.02 1.50 6.92
C HIS A 243 -23.93 1.98 8.37
N PRO A 244 -23.46 3.22 8.63
CA PRO A 244 -23.26 3.69 9.99
C PRO A 244 -24.57 4.02 10.70
N GLY A 245 -24.64 3.64 11.97
CA GLY A 245 -25.76 3.95 12.85
C GLY A 245 -25.84 5.43 13.19
N ARG A 246 -26.98 5.86 13.74
CA ARG A 246 -27.08 7.21 14.32
C ARG A 246 -26.10 7.34 15.49
N PRO A 247 -25.41 8.49 15.62
CA PRO A 247 -24.49 8.69 16.72
C PRO A 247 -25.25 8.65 18.04
N ASP A 248 -24.73 7.87 18.99
CA ASP A 248 -25.17 7.97 20.37
C ASP A 248 -24.65 9.31 20.93
N PRO A 249 -25.53 10.21 21.43
CA PRO A 249 -25.12 11.50 21.98
C PRO A 249 -24.18 11.37 23.19
N SER A 250 -24.13 10.21 23.84
CA SER A 250 -23.28 9.95 25.00
C SER A 250 -21.90 9.36 24.67
N ALA A 251 -21.68 8.91 23.43
CA ALA A 251 -20.43 8.25 23.05
C ALA A 251 -19.40 9.24 22.50
N THR A 252 -18.12 9.02 22.82
CA THR A 252 -16.97 9.71 22.20
C THR A 252 -16.84 9.27 20.73
N PHE A 253 -17.72 9.78 19.88
CA PHE A 253 -17.90 9.30 18.52
C PHE A 253 -17.17 10.17 17.50
N THR A 254 -16.45 9.54 16.59
CA THR A 254 -16.03 10.20 15.35
C THR A 254 -17.11 9.97 14.31
N ALA A 255 -17.84 11.02 13.92
CA ALA A 255 -18.84 10.94 12.86
C ALA A 255 -18.20 10.39 11.56
N PRO A 256 -18.83 9.40 10.89
CA PRO A 256 -18.35 8.90 9.62
C PRO A 256 -18.35 10.05 8.61
N THR A 257 -17.31 10.12 7.81
CA THR A 257 -17.19 11.13 6.77
C THR A 257 -17.76 10.61 5.45
N ARG A 258 -18.13 11.51 4.54
CA ARG A 258 -18.51 11.12 3.17
C ARG A 258 -17.41 10.31 2.47
N ARG A 259 -16.14 10.57 2.78
CA ARG A 259 -15.02 9.77 2.26
C ARG A 259 -15.15 8.31 2.64
N PHE A 260 -15.40 8.03 3.92
CA PHE A 260 -15.55 6.69 4.43
C PHE A 260 -16.70 5.97 3.70
N LEU A 261 -17.90 6.57 3.67
CA LEU A 261 -19.04 5.98 2.97
C LEU A 261 -18.83 5.70 1.48
N THR A 262 -18.09 6.57 0.79
CA THR A 262 -17.95 6.48 -0.67
C THR A 262 -16.79 5.62 -1.13
N ARG A 263 -15.82 5.32 -0.25
CA ARG A 263 -14.56 4.67 -0.64
C ARG A 263 -14.23 3.42 0.16
N ALA A 264 -14.59 3.38 1.44
CA ALA A 264 -14.40 2.16 2.22
C ALA A 264 -15.33 1.07 1.70
N VAL A 265 -14.79 -0.12 1.51
CA VAL A 265 -15.56 -1.25 0.98
C VAL A 265 -14.91 -2.57 1.39
N LEU A 266 -15.75 -3.55 1.77
CA LEU A 266 -15.32 -4.94 1.91
C LEU A 266 -15.78 -5.68 0.66
N ARG A 267 -14.87 -6.42 0.03
CA ARG A 267 -15.18 -7.23 -1.14
C ARG A 267 -14.74 -8.66 -0.89
N VAL A 268 -15.68 -9.58 -1.01
CA VAL A 268 -15.41 -11.01 -0.89
C VAL A 268 -15.17 -11.58 -2.27
N PHE A 269 -13.98 -12.13 -2.50
CA PHE A 269 -13.61 -12.86 -3.71
C PHE A 269 -13.48 -14.35 -3.35
N HIS A 270 -13.43 -15.20 -4.36
CA HIS A 270 -13.08 -16.60 -4.15
C HIS A 270 -11.66 -16.69 -3.53
N GLY A 271 -11.57 -17.23 -2.31
CA GLY A 271 -10.31 -17.41 -1.58
C GLY A 271 -9.72 -16.14 -0.94
N GLU A 272 -10.34 -14.95 -1.06
CA GLU A 272 -9.79 -13.72 -0.50
C GLU A 272 -10.85 -12.72 -0.01
N LEU A 273 -10.56 -12.06 1.11
CA LEU A 273 -11.28 -10.88 1.58
C LEU A 273 -10.45 -9.63 1.30
N SER A 274 -10.96 -8.74 0.46
CA SER A 274 -10.40 -7.43 0.20
C SER A 274 -11.03 -6.41 1.15
N VAL A 275 -10.19 -5.79 1.95
CA VAL A 275 -10.55 -4.76 2.92
C VAL A 275 -9.96 -3.44 2.40
N VAL A 276 -10.81 -2.59 1.83
CA VAL A 276 -10.41 -1.32 1.23
C VAL A 276 -10.76 -0.18 2.17
N ASP A 277 -9.76 0.64 2.52
CA ASP A 277 -9.97 1.81 3.36
C ASP A 277 -10.49 3.05 2.59
N GLN A 278 -10.83 4.10 3.33
CA GLN A 278 -11.29 5.37 2.77
C GLN A 278 -10.25 6.12 1.90
N TYR A 279 -8.99 5.69 1.93
CA TYR A 279 -7.88 6.23 1.14
C TYR A 279 -7.58 5.39 -0.10
N GLY A 280 -8.25 4.25 -0.25
CA GLY A 280 -8.05 3.30 -1.33
C GLY A 280 -6.86 2.38 -1.13
N ALA A 281 -6.38 2.21 0.11
CA ALA A 281 -5.47 1.13 0.45
C ALA A 281 -6.26 -0.19 0.47
N ASP A 282 -5.85 -1.15 -0.37
CA ASP A 282 -6.50 -2.47 -0.48
C ASP A 282 -5.63 -3.51 0.22
N ALA A 283 -6.17 -4.09 1.31
CA ALA A 283 -5.60 -5.23 2.02
C ALA A 283 -6.31 -6.52 1.59
N ARG A 284 -5.58 -7.44 0.97
CA ARG A 284 -6.10 -8.76 0.57
C ARG A 284 -5.74 -9.81 1.62
N ARG A 285 -6.74 -10.29 2.37
CA ARG A 285 -6.58 -11.35 3.36
C ARG A 285 -6.96 -12.70 2.73
N PRO A 286 -6.19 -13.78 2.97
CA PRO A 286 -6.59 -15.12 2.52
C PRO A 286 -7.88 -15.55 3.22
N LEU A 287 -8.72 -16.30 2.49
CA LEU A 287 -9.85 -17.07 3.04
C LEU A 287 -9.63 -18.59 2.89
N THR A 288 -8.50 -18.98 2.30
CA THR A 288 -8.10 -20.38 2.10
C THR A 288 -6.63 -20.55 2.46
N GLY A 289 -6.24 -21.77 2.82
CA GLY A 289 -4.87 -22.12 3.16
C GLY A 289 -4.47 -21.79 4.60
N PRO A 290 -3.21 -22.07 4.99
CA PRO A 290 -2.77 -22.05 6.38
C PRO A 290 -2.76 -20.67 7.08
N ALA A 291 -2.81 -19.58 6.31
CA ALA A 291 -2.86 -18.22 6.82
C ALA A 291 -4.30 -17.65 6.86
N ALA A 292 -5.29 -18.44 6.45
CA ALA A 292 -6.69 -18.04 6.49
C ALA A 292 -7.17 -17.94 7.94
N PRO A 293 -8.06 -16.99 8.24
CA PRO A 293 -8.77 -16.98 9.52
C PRO A 293 -9.67 -18.22 9.63
N GLU A 294 -9.90 -18.67 10.86
CA GLU A 294 -10.78 -19.80 11.17
C GLU A 294 -12.23 -19.39 11.38
N ALA A 295 -12.47 -18.15 11.85
CA ALA A 295 -13.81 -17.69 12.15
C ALA A 295 -13.99 -16.17 11.94
N LEU A 296 -15.21 -15.78 11.61
CA LEU A 296 -15.69 -14.41 11.67
C LEU A 296 -16.32 -14.18 13.05
N VAL A 297 -15.74 -13.30 13.86
CA VAL A 297 -16.20 -13.03 15.22
C VAL A 297 -16.97 -11.72 15.25
N ARG A 298 -18.23 -11.77 15.68
CA ARG A 298 -19.01 -10.59 16.07
C ARG A 298 -18.83 -10.37 17.56
N LEU A 299 -18.28 -9.20 17.91
CA LEU A 299 -18.11 -8.80 19.29
C LEU A 299 -19.41 -8.19 19.82
N THR A 300 -19.86 -8.61 21.00
CA THR A 300 -21.01 -8.04 21.71
C THR A 300 -20.57 -7.38 23.02
N GLY A 301 -21.11 -6.22 23.34
CA GLY A 301 -20.90 -5.57 24.63
C GLY A 301 -21.66 -6.27 25.76
N PRO A 302 -21.46 -5.83 27.02
CA PRO A 302 -22.17 -6.36 28.19
C PRO A 302 -23.69 -6.19 28.13
N ASP A 303 -24.17 -5.27 27.30
CA ASP A 303 -25.58 -5.01 27.02
C ASP A 303 -26.14 -5.92 25.91
N GLY A 304 -25.36 -6.89 25.44
CA GLY A 304 -25.68 -7.80 24.33
C GLY A 304 -25.66 -7.12 22.95
N ARG A 305 -25.33 -5.83 22.86
CA ARG A 305 -25.33 -5.12 21.57
C ARG A 305 -24.02 -5.37 20.82
N PRO A 306 -24.08 -5.53 19.48
CA PRO A 306 -22.87 -5.72 18.69
C PRO A 306 -22.02 -4.44 18.66
N VAL A 307 -20.72 -4.60 18.89
CA VAL A 307 -19.75 -3.48 18.97
C VAL A 307 -18.72 -3.50 17.84
N GLY A 308 -18.41 -4.68 17.29
CA GLY A 308 -17.35 -4.82 16.28
C GLY A 308 -17.34 -6.16 15.58
N VAL A 309 -16.53 -6.25 14.52
CA VAL A 309 -16.32 -7.48 13.76
C VAL A 309 -14.83 -7.74 13.59
N ARG A 310 -14.40 -8.98 13.80
CA ARG A 310 -13.00 -9.42 13.71
C ARG A 310 -12.89 -10.74 12.97
N LEU A 311 -11.69 -11.03 12.48
CA LEU A 311 -11.30 -12.35 11.99
C LEU A 311 -10.45 -13.02 13.07
N ARG A 312 -10.79 -14.25 13.47
CA ARG A 312 -10.00 -15.05 14.41
C ARG A 312 -9.13 -16.03 13.62
N HIS A 313 -7.85 -16.09 13.97
CA HIS A 313 -6.87 -17.00 13.39
C HIS A 313 -6.62 -18.20 14.32
N ALA A 314 -6.04 -19.26 13.78
CA ALA A 314 -5.67 -20.47 14.52
C ALA A 314 -4.76 -20.21 15.74
N SER A 315 -3.94 -19.16 15.69
CA SER A 315 -3.10 -18.76 16.83
C SER A 315 -3.87 -18.09 17.98
N GLY A 316 -5.20 -17.94 17.86
CA GLY A 316 -6.03 -17.18 18.79
C GLY A 316 -5.99 -15.66 18.55
N LEU A 317 -5.12 -15.20 17.64
CA LEU A 317 -5.08 -13.79 17.28
C LEU A 317 -6.30 -13.36 16.50
N THR A 318 -6.73 -12.15 16.80
CA THR A 318 -7.88 -11.53 16.14
C THR A 318 -7.48 -10.27 15.39
N GLU A 319 -7.99 -10.12 14.17
CA GLU A 319 -7.75 -8.96 13.31
C GLU A 319 -9.05 -8.19 13.11
N PRO A 320 -9.11 -6.91 13.52
CA PRO A 320 -10.33 -6.13 13.35
C PRO A 320 -10.63 -5.89 11.86
N ILE A 321 -11.91 -5.91 11.53
CA ILE A 321 -12.45 -5.43 10.25
C ILE A 321 -12.93 -3.99 10.45
N GLY A 322 -13.67 -3.73 11.52
CA GLY A 322 -14.15 -2.40 11.89
C GLY A 322 -15.16 -2.45 13.03
N ALA A 323 -15.55 -1.27 13.52
CA ALA A 323 -16.61 -1.13 14.51
C ALA A 323 -17.99 -1.40 13.88
N TRP A 324 -18.88 -2.03 14.64
CA TRP A 324 -20.25 -2.32 14.19
C TRP A 324 -21.02 -1.03 13.86
N THR A 325 -20.82 0.00 14.69
CA THR A 325 -21.42 1.34 14.54
C THR A 325 -21.05 2.02 13.22
N ASP A 326 -19.88 1.72 12.66
CA ASP A 326 -19.39 2.30 11.41
C ASP A 326 -19.93 1.54 10.17
N TRP A 327 -20.16 0.23 10.31
CA TRP A 327 -20.42 -0.67 9.17
C TRP A 327 -21.85 -1.22 9.06
N PHE A 328 -22.52 -1.51 10.18
CA PHE A 328 -23.74 -2.34 10.18
C PHE A 328 -24.88 -1.82 11.06
N ALA A 329 -24.68 -0.71 11.78
CA ALA A 329 -25.68 -0.19 12.72
C ALA A 329 -26.78 0.68 12.07
N GLY A 330 -26.58 1.15 10.84
CA GLY A 330 -27.51 2.01 10.12
C GLY A 330 -28.56 1.25 9.29
N PRO A 331 -29.47 1.97 8.60
CA PRO A 331 -30.44 1.36 7.70
C PRO A 331 -29.77 0.49 6.62
N GLY A 332 -30.27 -0.74 6.44
CA GLY A 332 -29.68 -1.76 5.56
C GLY A 332 -28.40 -2.42 6.11
N GLY A 333 -27.97 -2.06 7.32
CA GLY A 333 -26.78 -2.62 7.96
C GLY A 333 -26.92 -4.09 8.36
N THR A 334 -28.10 -4.52 8.81
CA THR A 334 -28.38 -5.94 9.08
C THR A 334 -28.31 -6.78 7.81
N ASP A 335 -28.86 -6.31 6.69
CA ASP A 335 -28.76 -6.98 5.40
C ASP A 335 -27.31 -7.01 4.88
N ALA A 336 -26.57 -5.92 5.10
CA ALA A 336 -25.15 -5.85 4.77
C ALA A 336 -24.31 -6.84 5.58
N TRP A 337 -24.61 -7.00 6.87
CA TRP A 337 -24.01 -8.02 7.73
C TRP A 337 -24.36 -9.43 7.25
N GLN A 338 -25.63 -9.67 6.94
CA GLN A 338 -26.10 -10.96 6.44
C GLN A 338 -25.40 -11.35 5.14
N ARG A 339 -25.30 -10.41 4.18
CA ARG A 339 -24.53 -10.62 2.94
C ARG A 339 -23.06 -10.91 3.18
N LEU A 340 -22.43 -10.26 4.17
CA LEU A 340 -21.05 -10.56 4.52
C LEU A 340 -20.89 -11.99 5.05
N ARG A 341 -21.78 -12.39 5.97
CA ARG A 341 -21.79 -13.72 6.57
C ARG A 341 -22.02 -14.81 5.52
N ASP A 342 -22.97 -14.60 4.62
CA ASP A 342 -23.35 -15.59 3.61
C ASP A 342 -22.27 -15.74 2.52
N ALA A 343 -21.51 -14.68 2.25
CA ALA A 343 -20.44 -14.69 1.26
C ALA A 343 -19.11 -15.25 1.80
N LEU A 344 -18.87 -15.14 3.11
CA LEU A 344 -17.64 -15.63 3.73
C LEU A 344 -17.72 -17.14 4.01
N PRO A 345 -16.74 -17.94 3.59
CA PRO A 345 -16.69 -19.37 3.88
C PRO A 345 -16.16 -19.63 5.32
N LEU A 346 -16.60 -18.85 6.29
CA LEU A 346 -16.12 -18.90 7.68
C LEU A 346 -17.31 -19.09 8.63
N PRO A 347 -17.17 -19.93 9.67
CA PRO A 347 -18.14 -19.95 10.76
C PRO A 347 -18.22 -18.57 11.42
N CYS A 348 -19.43 -18.20 11.84
CA CYS A 348 -19.68 -16.96 12.56
C CYS A 348 -19.83 -17.24 14.05
N GLU A 349 -19.05 -16.55 14.87
CA GLU A 349 -19.04 -16.68 16.33
C GLU A 349 -19.47 -15.37 16.97
N ASP A 350 -20.20 -15.45 18.07
CA ASP A 350 -20.47 -14.31 18.95
C ASP A 350 -19.54 -14.38 20.16
N LEU A 351 -18.87 -13.26 20.47
CA LEU A 351 -17.99 -13.16 21.62
C LEU A 351 -18.34 -11.93 22.45
N GLU A 352 -18.76 -12.17 23.69
CA GLU A 352 -18.99 -11.10 24.66
C GLU A 352 -17.67 -10.51 25.14
N VAL A 353 -17.58 -9.18 25.11
CA VAL A 353 -16.43 -8.42 25.59
C VAL A 353 -16.84 -7.55 26.76
N ASN A 354 -16.00 -7.55 27.80
CA ASN A 354 -16.24 -6.75 28.99
C ASN A 354 -16.04 -5.24 28.70
N GLY A 355 -16.60 -4.40 29.59
CA GLY A 355 -16.51 -2.94 29.44
C GLY A 355 -15.08 -2.38 29.44
N GLN A 356 -14.14 -3.07 30.12
CA GLN A 356 -12.73 -2.67 30.12
C GLN A 356 -12.06 -2.88 28.75
N ALA A 357 -12.33 -4.00 28.07
CA ALA A 357 -11.82 -4.25 26.73
C ALA A 357 -12.40 -3.25 25.72
N LEU A 358 -13.67 -2.85 25.88
CA LEU A 358 -14.30 -1.82 25.05
C LEU A 358 -13.64 -0.44 25.16
N ALA A 359 -12.95 -0.17 26.28
CA ALA A 359 -12.22 1.08 26.45
C ALA A 359 -10.95 1.14 25.59
N ASP A 360 -10.43 0.01 25.09
CA ASP A 360 -9.30 -0.02 24.16
C ASP A 360 -9.75 0.28 22.72
N PRO A 361 -9.38 1.44 22.14
CA PRO A 361 -9.75 1.77 20.76
C PRO A 361 -9.17 0.78 19.73
N ALA A 362 -8.06 0.10 20.05
CA ALA A 362 -7.44 -0.88 19.16
C ALA A 362 -8.29 -2.14 18.99
N LEU A 363 -9.21 -2.41 19.92
CA LEU A 363 -10.15 -3.53 19.83
C LEU A 363 -11.00 -3.45 18.55
N LEU A 364 -11.52 -2.25 18.25
CA LEU A 364 -12.47 -2.01 17.16
C LEU A 364 -11.82 -1.33 15.95
N ARG A 365 -10.80 -0.49 16.19
CA ARG A 365 -10.17 0.38 15.19
C ARG A 365 -8.65 0.20 15.11
N GLY A 366 -8.16 -0.97 15.54
CA GLY A 366 -6.75 -1.34 15.47
C GLY A 366 -6.22 -1.55 14.04
N PRO A 367 -4.95 -1.97 13.90
CA PRO A 367 -4.34 -2.19 12.59
C PRO A 367 -5.16 -3.15 11.71
N GLY A 368 -5.33 -2.77 10.45
CA GLY A 368 -6.14 -3.51 9.48
C GLY A 368 -7.65 -3.24 9.55
N ALA A 369 -8.14 -2.56 10.60
CA ALA A 369 -9.51 -2.09 10.65
C ALA A 369 -9.72 -0.91 9.70
N VAL A 370 -10.90 -0.86 9.10
CA VAL A 370 -11.35 0.27 8.30
C VAL A 370 -12.34 1.07 9.10
N ALA A 371 -11.92 2.25 9.54
CA ALA A 371 -12.70 3.15 10.39
C ALA A 371 -12.55 4.61 9.92
N PRO A 372 -13.56 5.47 10.18
CA PRO A 372 -13.44 6.89 9.93
C PRO A 372 -12.22 7.49 10.62
N THR A 373 -11.45 8.32 9.90
CA THR A 373 -10.27 8.95 10.50
C THR A 373 -10.70 10.08 11.43
N PRO A 374 -10.19 10.13 12.68
CA PRO A 374 -10.64 11.06 13.70
C PRO A 374 -10.36 12.53 13.37
N ARG A 375 -9.27 12.81 12.65
CA ARG A 375 -8.83 14.17 12.34
C ARG A 375 -8.80 14.41 10.83
N ALA A 376 -9.48 15.47 10.39
CA ALA A 376 -9.50 15.88 8.98
C ALA A 376 -8.10 16.27 8.43
N VAL A 377 -7.15 16.66 9.29
CA VAL A 377 -5.75 16.91 8.88
C VAL A 377 -5.07 15.61 8.48
N ASP A 378 -5.21 14.57 9.30
CA ASP A 378 -4.60 13.26 9.06
C ASP A 378 -5.24 12.59 7.85
N ALA A 379 -6.56 12.74 7.69
CA ALA A 379 -7.28 12.25 6.51
C ALA A 379 -6.78 12.87 5.20
N ARG A 380 -6.50 14.19 5.21
CA ARG A 380 -5.93 14.88 4.05
C ARG A 380 -4.53 14.40 3.71
N ARG A 381 -3.71 14.11 4.73
CA ARG A 381 -2.34 13.60 4.57
C ARG A 381 -2.33 12.17 4.02
N ALA A 382 -3.15 11.29 4.58
CA ALA A 382 -3.28 9.90 4.14
C ALA A 382 -3.82 9.79 2.69
N ALA A 383 -4.65 10.75 2.27
CA ALA A 383 -5.18 10.82 0.92
C ALA A 383 -4.21 11.38 -0.14
N TYR A 384 -2.98 11.78 0.23
CA TYR A 384 -2.04 12.30 -0.76
C TYR A 384 -1.54 11.22 -1.71
N PHE A 385 -1.33 11.61 -2.96
CA PHE A 385 -0.59 10.77 -3.90
C PHE A 385 0.85 10.58 -3.39
N PRO A 386 1.40 9.35 -3.41
CA PRO A 386 2.71 9.05 -2.83
C PRO A 386 3.79 10.05 -3.24
N THR A 387 4.56 10.51 -2.25
CA THR A 387 5.74 11.34 -2.49
C THR A 387 6.90 10.45 -2.94
N SER A 388 7.76 10.97 -3.83
CA SER A 388 8.84 10.20 -4.44
C SER A 388 9.97 9.84 -3.46
N VAL A 389 10.88 8.95 -3.90
CA VAL A 389 12.04 8.40 -3.17
C VAL A 389 12.94 9.44 -2.47
N ALA A 390 13.03 10.67 -2.97
CA ALA A 390 13.66 11.77 -2.24
C ALA A 390 12.74 12.25 -1.12
N LYS A 391 13.01 11.82 0.12
CA LYS A 391 12.26 12.11 1.35
C LYS A 391 12.07 13.62 1.68
N GLY A 392 12.71 14.52 0.94
CA GLY A 392 12.50 15.97 1.05
C GLY A 392 11.13 16.39 0.49
N SER A 393 10.68 17.60 0.85
CA SER A 393 9.49 18.25 0.28
C SER A 393 9.70 18.55 -1.21
N SER A 394 9.65 17.49 -2.03
CA SER A 394 9.97 17.58 -3.44
C SER A 394 8.98 18.42 -4.23
N THR A 395 7.78 18.64 -3.69
CA THR A 395 6.82 19.61 -4.21
C THR A 395 7.32 21.05 -4.01
N ALA A 396 7.92 21.38 -2.86
CA ALA A 396 8.45 22.74 -2.63
C ALA A 396 9.61 23.05 -3.58
N LEU A 397 10.52 22.10 -3.80
CA LEU A 397 11.62 22.27 -4.75
C LEU A 397 11.10 22.48 -6.18
N MET A 398 10.07 21.75 -6.59
CA MET A 398 9.46 21.92 -7.91
C MET A 398 8.73 23.27 -8.06
N ILE A 399 8.08 23.76 -6.99
CA ILE A 399 7.47 25.09 -6.96
C ILE A 399 8.55 26.15 -7.10
N ALA A 400 9.62 26.05 -6.31
CA ALA A 400 10.76 26.96 -6.37
C ALA A 400 11.39 26.97 -7.76
N GLY A 401 11.64 25.79 -8.34
CA GLY A 401 12.19 25.68 -9.69
C GLY A 401 11.33 26.35 -10.75
N SER A 402 10.01 26.14 -10.69
CA SER A 402 9.07 26.77 -11.64
C SER A 402 8.98 28.29 -11.44
N TYR A 403 9.05 28.77 -10.19
CA TYR A 403 9.10 30.20 -9.87
C TYR A 403 10.38 30.86 -10.39
N PHE A 404 11.55 30.22 -10.17
CA PHE A 404 12.82 30.73 -10.67
C PHE A 404 12.86 30.77 -12.20
N SER A 405 12.21 29.84 -12.91
CA SER A 405 12.08 29.91 -14.37
C SER A 405 11.35 31.17 -14.85
N VAL A 406 10.33 31.63 -14.10
CA VAL A 406 9.64 32.89 -14.41
C VAL A 406 10.51 34.09 -14.07
N GLN A 407 11.23 34.06 -12.94
CA GLN A 407 12.14 35.14 -12.54
C GLN A 407 13.29 35.32 -13.53
N PHE A 408 13.98 34.24 -13.92
CA PHE A 408 15.09 34.32 -14.88
C PHE A 408 14.63 34.59 -16.32
N ALA A 409 13.35 34.45 -16.63
CA ALA A 409 12.83 34.90 -17.92
C ALA A 409 12.95 36.43 -18.07
N THR A 410 12.83 37.20 -16.97
CA THR A 410 12.93 38.66 -17.03
C THR A 410 14.36 39.12 -17.28
N THR A 411 15.36 38.38 -16.80
CA THR A 411 16.78 38.73 -16.95
C THR A 411 17.30 38.58 -18.38
N VAL A 412 16.64 37.78 -19.22
CA VAL A 412 17.02 37.55 -20.62
C VAL A 412 15.98 38.06 -21.63
N ALA A 413 14.99 38.84 -21.15
CA ALA A 413 13.86 39.27 -21.96
C ALA A 413 14.25 40.19 -23.13
N GLN A 414 15.30 41.00 -22.95
CA GLN A 414 15.79 41.93 -23.96
C GLN A 414 16.71 41.22 -24.97
N ASP A 415 17.65 40.41 -24.47
CA ASP A 415 18.67 39.77 -25.31
C ASP A 415 18.15 38.54 -26.07
N ALA A 416 17.17 37.82 -25.51
CA ALA A 416 16.64 36.59 -26.07
C ALA A 416 15.13 36.43 -25.82
N PRO A 417 14.28 37.26 -26.46
CA PRO A 417 12.84 37.32 -26.17
C PRO A 417 12.09 36.00 -26.40
N GLY A 418 12.51 35.19 -27.37
CA GLY A 418 11.92 33.86 -27.61
C GLY A 418 12.18 32.87 -26.46
N ILE A 419 13.39 32.90 -25.90
CA ILE A 419 13.78 32.09 -24.74
C ILE A 419 13.02 32.57 -23.50
N ALA A 420 12.97 33.88 -23.27
CA ALA A 420 12.24 34.46 -22.15
C ALA A 420 10.76 34.06 -22.14
N ARG A 421 10.05 34.19 -23.28
CA ARG A 421 8.65 33.77 -23.40
C ARG A 421 8.47 32.28 -23.10
N THR A 422 9.35 31.44 -23.65
CA THR A 422 9.28 29.98 -23.44
C THR A 422 9.54 29.61 -21.98
N ALA A 423 10.55 30.21 -21.35
CA ALA A 423 10.87 29.98 -19.95
C ALA A 423 9.73 30.42 -19.02
N ALA A 424 9.12 31.59 -19.29
CA ALA A 424 7.96 32.07 -18.55
C ALA A 424 6.75 31.13 -18.71
N LEU A 425 6.43 30.69 -19.93
CA LEU A 425 5.34 29.76 -20.19
C LEU A 425 5.56 28.41 -19.48
N LEU A 426 6.76 27.85 -19.54
CA LEU A 426 7.10 26.60 -18.86
C LEU A 426 7.05 26.75 -17.34
N GLY A 427 7.54 27.86 -16.80
CA GLY A 427 7.46 28.19 -15.37
C GLY A 427 6.03 28.30 -14.89
N LEU A 428 5.19 29.10 -15.57
CA LEU A 428 3.77 29.26 -15.25
C LEU A 428 2.99 27.94 -15.36
N THR A 429 3.22 27.18 -16.43
CA THR A 429 2.59 25.87 -16.60
C THR A 429 3.05 24.89 -15.51
N GLY A 430 4.34 24.89 -15.19
CA GLY A 430 4.91 24.09 -14.10
C GLY A 430 4.29 24.41 -12.74
N LEU A 431 4.06 25.69 -12.44
CA LEU A 431 3.33 26.14 -11.24
C LEU A 431 1.88 25.64 -11.25
N LEU A 432 1.14 25.85 -12.35
CA LEU A 432 -0.25 25.42 -12.49
C LEU A 432 -0.41 23.91 -12.31
N LEU A 433 0.47 23.10 -12.93
CA LEU A 433 0.45 21.64 -12.82
C LEU A 433 0.67 21.13 -11.38
N GLN A 434 1.29 21.93 -10.51
CA GLN A 434 1.54 21.57 -9.12
C GLN A 434 0.46 22.11 -8.19
N PHE A 435 0.12 23.39 -8.34
CA PHE A 435 -0.86 24.07 -7.51
C PHE A 435 -2.28 23.58 -7.77
N ALA A 436 -2.71 23.44 -9.03
CA ALA A 436 -4.10 23.11 -9.33
C ALA A 436 -4.54 21.75 -8.73
N PRO A 437 -3.77 20.65 -8.85
CA PRO A 437 -4.15 19.39 -8.23
C PRO A 437 -4.08 19.42 -6.69
N TRP A 438 -3.17 20.22 -6.13
CA TRP A 438 -3.04 20.39 -4.67
C TRP A 438 -4.24 21.17 -4.11
N SER A 439 -4.57 22.31 -4.72
CA SER A 439 -5.74 23.13 -4.37
C SER A 439 -7.03 22.35 -4.54
N TRP A 440 -7.20 21.64 -5.67
CA TRP A 440 -8.36 20.78 -5.91
C TRP A 440 -8.51 19.70 -4.84
N HIS A 441 -7.41 19.01 -4.49
CA HIS A 441 -7.42 18.03 -3.41
C HIS A 441 -7.88 18.65 -2.09
N HIS A 442 -7.33 19.80 -1.71
CA HIS A 442 -7.69 20.46 -0.45
C HIS A 442 -9.14 20.95 -0.43
N LEU A 443 -9.60 21.60 -1.50
CA LEU A 443 -10.95 22.11 -1.63
C LEU A 443 -11.95 20.96 -1.60
N ARG A 444 -11.77 19.94 -2.46
CA ARG A 444 -12.66 18.78 -2.52
C ARG A 444 -12.63 17.97 -1.22
N SER A 445 -11.47 17.87 -0.57
CA SER A 445 -11.37 17.19 0.72
C SER A 445 -12.18 17.93 1.79
N ARG A 446 -11.98 19.25 1.94
CA ARG A 446 -12.65 20.05 2.98
C ARG A 446 -14.14 20.23 2.73
N LEU A 447 -14.52 20.52 1.49
CA LEU A 447 -15.89 20.88 1.14
C LEU A 447 -16.80 19.65 1.01
N TYR A 448 -16.25 18.50 0.61
CA TYR A 448 -17.03 17.30 0.32
C TYR A 448 -16.62 16.09 1.17
N PHE A 449 -15.37 15.63 1.06
CA PHE A 449 -14.99 14.31 1.60
C PHE A 449 -14.92 14.25 3.13
N GLU A 450 -14.41 15.29 3.79
CA GLU A 450 -14.29 15.36 5.25
C GLU A 450 -15.55 15.92 5.93
N ARG A 451 -16.64 16.15 5.17
CA ARG A 451 -17.91 16.52 5.79
C ARG A 451 -18.49 15.29 6.50
N PRO A 452 -18.99 15.46 7.75
CA PRO A 452 -19.73 14.41 8.42
C PRO A 452 -21.02 14.12 7.62
N ILE A 453 -21.51 12.91 7.74
CA ILE A 453 -22.77 12.51 7.11
C ILE A 453 -23.95 13.12 7.86
N SER A 454 -25.02 13.46 7.14
CA SER A 454 -26.27 13.91 7.73
C SER A 454 -27.28 12.76 7.71
N TRP A 455 -27.82 12.39 8.87
CA TRP A 455 -28.85 11.35 8.98
C TRP A 455 -30.27 11.85 8.66
N GLN A 456 -30.41 13.12 8.26
CA GLN A 456 -31.70 13.76 7.96
C GLN A 456 -32.38 13.22 6.68
N ASN A 457 -31.66 12.51 5.80
CA ASN A 457 -32.21 11.97 4.53
C ASN A 457 -32.21 10.44 4.45
N GLN A 458 -31.97 9.73 5.56
CA GLN A 458 -32.16 8.29 5.61
C GLN A 458 -33.61 8.02 6.02
N ALA A 459 -34.52 8.09 5.04
CA ALA A 459 -35.86 7.56 5.19
C ALA A 459 -35.79 6.02 5.36
N PRO A 460 -36.73 5.42 6.12
CA PRO A 460 -36.79 3.96 6.31
C PRO A 460 -36.91 3.18 5.00
#